data_AF-A0A8T6LQM2-F1
#
_entry.id   AF-A0A8T6LQM2-F1
#
_cell.length_a   1.000
_cell.length_b   1.000
_cell.length_c   1.000
_cell.angle_alpha   90.00
_cell.angle_beta   90.00
_cell.angle_gamma   90.00
#
_symmetry.space_group_name_H-M   'P 1'
#
loop_
_entity.id
_entity.type
_entity.pdbx_description
1 polymer ?
#
loop_
_entity_poly.entity_id
_entity_poly.type
_entity_poly.pdbx_seq_one_letter_code
_entity_poly.pdbx_strand_id
1 'polypeptide(L)'
;GDTPRGVPVGGIIDIASGFVNVAALETSGFDVAGSFFGDASDLTFGMLKTGTMSFNIVYTNVDELSEFPFQNDPSREDVKAGEIGRPKHQFKAALAYSGGLFDVRWELLYIGNQVARNISFDEPDIVSPDDTGTTLYNDVFVSKTLDWFGSETMVYAGINNLFDEEPPIAALELTARNEAANFDQYGRNYVLGARVQF
;
A
#
# COMPACT_ATOMS: atom_id res chain seq x y z
N GLY A 1 -5.65 -18.55 -74.22
CA GLY A 1 -5.90 -17.22 -73.66
C GLY A 1 -6.36 -17.44 -72.24
N ASP A 2 -5.41 -17.38 -71.31
CA ASP A 2 -5.67 -17.50 -69.87
C ASP A 2 -5.31 -16.16 -69.22
N THR A 3 -6.29 -15.52 -68.61
CA THR A 3 -6.10 -14.36 -67.75
C THR A 3 -5.94 -14.84 -66.30
N PRO A 4 -4.92 -14.39 -65.54
CA PRO A 4 -4.81 -14.71 -64.13
C PRO A 4 -5.88 -13.93 -63.34
N ARG A 5 -6.70 -14.63 -62.55
CA ARG A 5 -7.64 -14.00 -61.62
C ARG A 5 -6.89 -13.52 -60.39
N GLY A 6 -7.02 -12.22 -60.11
CA GLY A 6 -6.34 -11.50 -59.05
C GLY A 6 -6.75 -11.91 -57.63
N VAL A 7 -5.82 -11.68 -56.72
CA VAL A 7 -6.01 -11.76 -55.27
C VAL A 7 -7.07 -10.72 -54.85
N PRO A 8 -8.07 -11.06 -54.01
CA PRO A 8 -9.02 -10.09 -53.48
C PRO A 8 -8.31 -9.01 -52.66
N VAL A 9 -8.50 -7.75 -53.05
CA VAL A 9 -8.11 -6.57 -52.27
C VAL A 9 -9.10 -6.44 -51.13
N GLY A 10 -8.62 -6.49 -49.88
CA GLY A 10 -9.47 -6.18 -48.70
C GLY A 10 -9.25 -7.02 -47.44
N GLY A 11 -8.24 -7.89 -47.36
CA GLY A 11 -7.85 -8.53 -46.11
C GLY A 11 -6.77 -7.73 -45.39
N ILE A 12 -6.95 -7.41 -44.11
CA ILE A 12 -5.84 -7.01 -43.24
C ILE A 12 -4.92 -8.23 -43.13
N ILE A 13 -3.78 -8.19 -43.83
CA ILE A 13 -2.85 -9.32 -43.91
C ILE A 13 -1.76 -9.27 -42.84
N ASP A 14 -1.70 -8.20 -42.04
CA ASP A 14 -0.86 -8.13 -40.85
C ASP A 14 -1.27 -6.93 -39.99
N ILE A 15 -1.43 -7.12 -38.68
CA ILE A 15 -1.26 -6.02 -37.72
C ILE A 15 0.05 -6.34 -37.02
N ALA A 16 1.14 -5.93 -37.65
CA ALA A 16 2.39 -5.75 -36.94
C ALA A 16 2.22 -4.52 -36.05
N SER A 17 1.55 -4.70 -34.90
CA SER A 17 1.71 -3.78 -33.78
C SER A 17 3.15 -3.93 -33.32
N GLY A 18 4.03 -3.14 -33.92
CA GLY A 18 5.38 -3.00 -33.42
C GLY A 18 5.25 -2.56 -31.97
N PHE A 19 5.80 -3.33 -31.04
CA PHE A 19 6.05 -2.86 -29.68
C PHE A 19 7.07 -1.72 -29.80
N VAL A 20 6.58 -0.53 -30.11
CA VAL A 20 7.38 0.67 -29.94
C VAL A 20 7.28 0.95 -28.45
N ASN A 21 8.40 0.76 -27.76
CA ASN A 21 8.49 1.09 -26.34
C ASN A 21 8.59 2.61 -26.25
N VAL A 22 7.45 3.27 -26.05
CA VAL A 22 7.36 4.73 -26.13
C VAL A 22 6.50 5.34 -25.02
N ALA A 23 6.53 4.76 -23.83
CA ALA A 23 5.88 5.35 -22.67
C ALA A 23 6.82 6.38 -22.03
N ALA A 24 6.38 7.64 -21.92
CA ALA A 24 6.95 8.57 -20.95
C ALA A 24 6.16 8.45 -19.63
N LEU A 25 6.85 8.64 -18.51
CA LEU A 25 6.28 8.63 -17.16
C LEU A 25 6.72 9.91 -16.47
N GLU A 26 5.76 10.69 -16.00
CA GLU A 26 6.00 11.86 -15.15
C GLU A 26 5.57 11.53 -13.73
N THR A 27 6.42 11.84 -12.75
CA THR A 27 6.14 11.60 -11.34
C THR A 27 6.71 12.72 -10.49
N SER A 28 5.89 13.23 -9.58
CA SER A 28 6.29 14.26 -8.62
C SER A 28 5.55 14.08 -7.29
N GLY A 29 6.17 14.56 -6.21
CA GLY A 29 5.67 14.44 -4.86
C GLY A 29 6.79 14.61 -3.84
N PHE A 30 6.51 14.22 -2.61
CA PHE A 30 7.49 14.26 -1.53
C PHE A 30 7.28 13.16 -0.49
N ASP A 31 8.37 12.80 0.18
CA ASP A 31 8.37 11.88 1.30
C ASP A 31 8.88 12.57 2.56
N VAL A 32 8.24 12.26 3.69
CA VAL A 32 8.67 12.70 5.02
C VAL A 32 8.89 11.46 5.87
N ALA A 33 10.08 11.33 6.45
CA ALA A 33 10.40 10.27 7.39
C ALA A 33 11.02 10.85 8.66
N GLY A 34 10.67 10.27 9.80
CA GLY A 34 11.19 10.71 11.10
C GLY A 34 11.18 9.59 12.12
N SER A 35 12.16 9.63 13.02
CA SER A 35 12.29 8.68 14.11
C SER A 35 12.69 9.42 15.38
N PHE A 36 12.00 9.12 16.48
CA PHE A 36 12.28 9.62 17.82
C PHE A 36 12.46 8.45 18.76
N PHE A 37 13.42 8.54 19.67
CA PHE A 37 13.70 7.56 20.70
C PHE A 37 14.14 8.27 21.97
N GLY A 38 13.71 7.77 23.12
CA GLY A 38 14.13 8.32 24.41
C GLY A 38 13.51 7.60 25.59
N ASP A 39 13.80 8.11 26.77
CA ASP A 39 13.22 7.61 28.01
C ASP A 39 11.71 7.88 28.03
N ALA A 40 10.94 6.88 28.46
CA ALA A 40 9.50 6.96 28.52
C ALA A 40 9.02 8.06 29.48
N SER A 41 9.78 8.32 30.55
CA SER A 41 9.47 9.41 31.50
C SER A 41 9.44 10.77 30.82
N ASP A 42 10.39 11.02 29.93
CA ASP A 42 10.56 12.32 29.30
C ASP A 42 9.52 12.49 28.19
N LEU A 43 9.33 11.45 27.39
CA LEU A 43 8.39 11.46 26.25
C LEU A 43 6.91 11.43 26.67
N THR A 44 6.60 10.95 27.88
CA THR A 44 5.23 10.89 28.40
C THR A 44 4.95 11.88 29.52
N PHE A 45 5.84 12.86 29.75
CA PHE A 45 5.71 13.85 30.82
C PHE A 45 5.49 13.19 32.20
N GLY A 46 6.18 12.08 32.46
CA GLY A 46 6.15 11.34 33.71
C GLY A 46 4.99 10.35 33.87
N MET A 47 4.12 10.17 32.87
CA MET A 47 3.03 9.20 32.92
C MET A 47 3.56 7.76 32.99
N LEU A 48 4.57 7.44 32.19
CA LEU A 48 5.37 6.22 32.29
C LEU A 48 6.68 6.55 33.00
N LYS A 49 6.85 6.04 34.23
CA LYS A 49 8.02 6.42 35.07
C LYS A 49 9.34 5.78 34.63
N THR A 50 9.29 4.71 33.85
CA THR A 50 10.44 3.88 33.50
C THR A 50 10.26 3.26 32.12
N GLY A 51 11.36 2.86 31.50
CA GLY A 51 11.37 2.23 30.18
C GLY A 51 11.73 3.22 29.09
N THR A 52 11.75 2.73 27.85
CA THR A 52 12.07 3.52 26.67
C THR A 52 10.88 3.56 25.73
N MET A 53 10.78 4.63 24.94
CA MET A 53 9.80 4.73 23.86
C MET A 53 10.50 5.07 22.55
N SER A 54 9.93 4.53 21.47
CA SER A 54 10.29 4.92 20.11
C SER A 54 9.03 5.25 19.31
N PHE A 55 9.15 6.23 18.43
CA PHE A 55 8.13 6.60 17.47
C PHE A 55 8.76 6.75 16.09
N ASN A 56 8.22 6.03 15.11
CA ASN A 56 8.66 6.08 13.72
C ASN A 56 7.49 6.51 12.85
N ILE A 57 7.77 7.33 11.85
CA ILE A 57 6.76 7.88 10.95
C ILE A 57 7.32 7.93 9.53
N VAL A 58 6.51 7.53 8.57
CA VAL A 58 6.77 7.68 7.13
C VAL A 58 5.48 8.17 6.48
N TYR A 59 5.58 9.24 5.72
CA TYR A 59 4.49 9.80 4.94
C TYR A 59 4.96 9.99 3.50
N THR A 60 4.14 9.55 2.56
CA THR A 60 4.35 9.73 1.13
C THR A 60 3.19 10.53 0.56
N ASN A 61 3.52 11.56 -0.21
CA ASN A 61 2.60 12.29 -1.04
C ASN A 61 3.00 12.17 -2.51
N VAL A 62 2.02 11.85 -3.36
CA VAL A 62 2.14 11.84 -4.81
C VAL A 62 1.26 12.95 -5.36
N ASP A 63 1.89 13.98 -5.90
CA ASP A 63 1.19 15.09 -6.56
C ASP A 63 0.84 14.73 -7.99
N GLU A 64 1.80 14.13 -8.71
CA GLU A 64 1.66 13.73 -10.10
C GLU A 64 2.23 12.33 -10.34
N LEU A 65 1.51 11.57 -11.14
CA LEU A 65 1.94 10.31 -11.68
C LEU A 65 1.11 10.09 -12.95
N SER A 66 1.69 10.39 -14.11
CA SER A 66 1.02 10.32 -15.40
C SER A 66 1.84 9.48 -16.38
N GLU A 67 1.17 8.58 -17.08
CA GLU A 67 1.74 7.80 -18.18
C GLU A 67 1.33 8.42 -19.51
N PHE A 68 2.26 8.49 -20.46
CA PHE A 68 2.02 8.99 -21.82
C PHE A 68 2.18 7.84 -22.81
N PRO A 69 1.14 7.01 -22.99
CA PRO A 69 1.22 5.83 -23.85
C PRO A 69 1.33 6.18 -25.35
N PHE A 70 1.01 7.42 -25.76
CA PHE A 70 0.99 7.87 -27.14
C PHE A 70 1.92 9.09 -27.37
N GLN A 71 3.16 8.89 -27.82
CA GLN A 71 4.10 9.99 -28.09
C GLN A 71 3.62 10.99 -29.17
N ASN A 72 2.79 10.53 -30.10
CA ASN A 72 2.21 11.35 -31.16
C ASN A 72 1.04 12.21 -30.67
N ASP A 73 0.57 11.97 -29.44
CA ASP A 73 -0.50 12.73 -28.82
C ASP A 73 -0.22 12.89 -27.31
N PRO A 74 0.69 13.80 -26.93
CA PRO A 74 1.03 14.05 -25.52
C PRO A 74 -0.12 14.66 -24.72
N SER A 75 -1.26 15.00 -25.35
CA SER A 75 -2.46 15.46 -24.66
C SER A 75 -3.31 14.31 -24.08
N ARG A 76 -2.99 13.06 -24.45
CA ARG A 76 -3.66 11.86 -23.95
C ARG A 76 -2.83 11.16 -22.87
N GLU A 77 -2.68 11.85 -21.75
CA GLU A 77 -2.11 11.25 -20.54
C GLU A 77 -3.10 10.28 -19.86
N ASP A 78 -2.56 9.26 -19.22
CA ASP A 78 -3.24 8.34 -18.33
C ASP A 78 -2.77 8.66 -16.89
N VAL A 79 -3.63 9.35 -16.12
CA VAL A 79 -3.29 9.80 -14.77
C VAL A 79 -3.40 8.62 -13.83
N LYS A 80 -2.27 8.22 -13.24
CA LYS A 80 -2.15 7.11 -12.28
C LYS A 80 -2.19 7.55 -10.83
N ALA A 81 -1.92 8.82 -10.54
CA ALA A 81 -1.98 9.35 -9.18
C ALA A 81 -3.41 9.29 -8.63
N GLY A 82 -3.59 8.54 -7.53
CA GLY A 82 -4.90 8.32 -6.94
C GLY A 82 -5.69 7.16 -7.55
N GLU A 83 -5.13 6.41 -8.51
CA GLU A 83 -5.74 5.14 -8.92
C GLU A 83 -5.51 4.07 -7.84
N ILE A 84 -6.33 3.01 -7.83
CA ILE A 84 -6.13 1.84 -6.96
C ILE A 84 -4.70 1.33 -7.10
N GLY A 85 -4.08 0.96 -5.97
CA GLY A 85 -2.66 0.64 -5.90
C GLY A 85 -1.70 1.84 -5.77
N ARG A 86 -2.15 3.07 -6.06
CA ARG A 86 -1.32 4.29 -6.13
C ARG A 86 -1.95 5.47 -5.36
N PRO A 87 -2.12 5.37 -4.03
CA PRO A 87 -2.76 6.42 -3.25
C PRO A 87 -1.92 7.70 -3.30
N LYS A 88 -2.58 8.86 -3.43
CA LYS A 88 -1.90 10.17 -3.35
C LYS A 88 -1.29 10.44 -1.99
N HIS A 89 -1.83 9.82 -0.95
CA HIS A 89 -1.39 9.97 0.43
C HIS A 89 -1.31 8.60 1.09
N GLN A 90 -0.14 8.27 1.64
CA GLN A 90 0.05 7.07 2.46
C GLN A 90 0.84 7.43 3.70
N PHE A 91 0.42 6.91 4.84
CA PHE A 91 1.05 7.21 6.12
C PHE A 91 1.23 5.94 6.93
N LYS A 92 2.46 5.73 7.42
CA LYS A 92 2.83 4.62 8.28
C LYS A 92 3.43 5.16 9.56
N ALA A 93 2.94 4.69 10.70
CA ALA A 93 3.49 5.05 11.99
C ALA A 93 3.66 3.82 12.88
N ALA A 94 4.69 3.82 13.71
CA ALA A 94 4.91 2.78 14.71
C ALA A 94 5.33 3.43 16.03
N LEU A 95 4.58 3.15 17.09
CA LEU A 95 4.91 3.49 18.46
C LEU A 95 5.31 2.22 19.21
N ALA A 96 6.46 2.23 19.87
CA ALA A 96 6.87 1.13 20.72
C ALA A 96 7.28 1.62 22.11
N TYR A 97 6.90 0.86 23.12
CA TYR A 97 7.31 1.01 24.51
C TYR A 97 8.00 -0.27 24.98
N SER A 98 9.13 -0.13 25.65
CA SER A 98 9.88 -1.25 26.24
C SER A 98 10.19 -0.91 27.69
N GLY A 99 9.50 -1.56 28.64
CA GLY A 99 9.72 -1.30 30.06
C GLY A 99 8.82 -2.07 31.00
N GLY A 100 9.30 -2.29 32.23
CA GLY A 100 8.54 -2.99 33.26
C GLY A 100 8.22 -4.44 32.89
N LEU A 101 6.92 -4.76 32.81
CA LEU A 101 6.44 -6.14 32.63
C LEU A 101 6.26 -6.54 31.17
N PHE A 102 6.13 -5.59 30.23
CA PHE A 102 5.81 -5.89 28.83
C PHE A 102 6.46 -4.89 27.88
N ASP A 103 6.77 -5.37 26.69
CA ASP A 103 7.05 -4.55 25.52
C ASP A 103 5.77 -4.46 24.69
N VAL A 104 5.43 -3.26 24.24
CA VAL A 104 4.19 -3.00 23.49
C VAL A 104 4.56 -2.28 22.21
N ARG A 105 4.00 -2.72 21.09
CA ARG A 105 4.13 -2.07 19.78
C ARG A 105 2.75 -1.83 19.20
N TRP A 106 2.51 -0.62 18.73
CA TRP A 106 1.32 -0.24 17.98
C TRP A 106 1.75 0.30 16.63
N GLU A 107 1.22 -0.26 15.56
CA GLU A 107 1.48 0.11 14.17
C GLU A 107 0.18 0.63 13.55
N LEU A 108 0.31 1.66 12.71
CA LEU A 108 -0.78 2.30 12.02
C LEU A 108 -0.41 2.45 10.54
N LEU A 109 -1.34 2.07 9.67
CA LEU A 109 -1.27 2.28 8.22
C LEU A 109 -2.52 3.02 7.76
N TYR A 110 -2.33 4.18 7.18
CA TYR A 110 -3.36 4.96 6.51
C TYR A 110 -3.12 4.94 5.00
N ILE A 111 -4.19 4.69 4.26
CA ILE A 111 -4.23 4.71 2.80
C ILE A 111 -5.31 5.71 2.40
N GLY A 112 -4.92 6.78 1.70
CA GLY A 112 -5.86 7.78 1.22
C GLY A 112 -6.76 7.25 0.11
N ASN A 113 -7.87 7.96 -0.13
CA ASN A 113 -8.84 7.57 -1.15
C ASN A 113 -8.21 7.34 -2.53
N GLN A 114 -8.73 6.34 -3.23
CA GLN A 114 -8.31 5.93 -4.56
C GLN A 114 -9.52 5.68 -5.43
N VAL A 115 -9.34 5.78 -6.75
CA VAL A 115 -10.38 5.50 -7.74
C VAL A 115 -9.97 4.36 -8.66
N ALA A 116 -10.94 3.63 -9.20
CA ALA A 116 -10.74 2.51 -10.11
C ALA A 116 -9.93 2.89 -11.36
N ARG A 117 -10.23 4.06 -11.93
CA ARG A 117 -9.45 4.69 -13.00
C ARG A 117 -9.55 6.20 -12.89
N ASN A 118 -8.47 6.89 -13.25
CA ASN A 118 -8.39 8.33 -13.32
C ASN A 118 -8.04 8.75 -14.76
N ILE A 119 -8.92 8.38 -15.69
CA ILE A 119 -8.78 8.69 -17.12
C ILE A 119 -9.37 10.07 -17.43
N SER A 120 -8.64 10.85 -18.23
CA SER A 120 -8.99 12.23 -18.63
C SER A 120 -10.07 12.31 -19.72
N PHE A 121 -10.65 11.18 -20.14
CA PHE A 121 -11.65 11.07 -21.19
C PHE A 121 -12.78 10.11 -20.81
N ASP A 122 -14.02 10.44 -21.18
CA ASP A 122 -15.23 9.67 -20.85
C ASP A 122 -15.13 8.21 -21.35
N GLU A 123 -15.11 7.23 -20.43
CA GLU A 123 -15.41 5.84 -20.72
C GLU A 123 -16.68 5.38 -19.98
N PRO A 124 -17.59 4.65 -20.65
CA PRO A 124 -18.86 4.22 -20.07
C PRO A 124 -18.78 3.00 -19.12
N ASP A 125 -17.60 2.42 -18.88
CA ASP A 125 -17.42 1.14 -18.17
C ASP A 125 -16.92 1.27 -16.72
N ILE A 126 -17.30 2.36 -16.02
CA ILE A 126 -16.91 2.57 -14.61
C ILE A 126 -17.76 1.66 -13.69
N VAL A 127 -17.07 0.82 -12.91
CA VAL A 127 -17.68 -0.06 -11.90
C VAL A 127 -18.06 0.76 -10.66
N SER A 128 -19.18 0.43 -10.00
CA SER A 128 -19.67 1.15 -8.81
C SER A 128 -19.64 0.25 -7.57
N PRO A 129 -19.08 0.68 -6.43
CA PRO A 129 -18.41 1.97 -6.21
C PRO A 129 -17.07 2.05 -6.97
N ASP A 130 -16.75 3.24 -7.48
CA ASP A 130 -15.53 3.50 -8.23
C ASP A 130 -14.40 4.00 -7.34
N ASP A 131 -14.67 4.29 -6.06
CA ASP A 131 -13.70 4.75 -5.07
C ASP A 131 -13.53 3.78 -3.90
N THR A 132 -12.36 3.83 -3.27
CA THR A 132 -12.03 2.97 -2.13
C THR A 132 -12.44 3.55 -0.78
N GLY A 133 -12.82 4.82 -0.72
CA GLY A 133 -12.73 5.59 0.51
C GLY A 133 -11.31 5.60 1.08
N THR A 134 -11.19 6.11 2.30
CA THR A 134 -9.93 6.10 3.06
C THR A 134 -9.90 4.91 4.00
N THR A 135 -8.74 4.26 4.15
CA THR A 135 -8.58 3.07 4.99
C THR A 135 -7.55 3.28 6.09
N LEU A 136 -7.82 2.77 7.28
CA LEU A 136 -6.94 2.89 8.45
C LEU A 136 -6.80 1.55 9.20
N TYR A 137 -5.63 0.93 9.08
CA TYR A 137 -5.29 -0.29 9.82
C TYR A 137 -4.52 0.02 11.10
N ASN A 138 -4.79 -0.79 12.13
CA ASN A 138 -4.16 -0.68 13.44
C ASN A 138 -3.74 -2.07 13.92
N ASP A 139 -2.44 -2.25 14.17
CA ASP A 139 -1.92 -3.52 14.65
C ASP A 139 -1.29 -3.33 16.03
N VAL A 140 -1.61 -4.21 16.98
CA VAL A 140 -1.09 -4.11 18.34
C VAL A 140 -0.44 -5.42 18.73
N PHE A 141 0.78 -5.34 19.24
CA PHE A 141 1.59 -6.45 19.70
C PHE A 141 2.08 -6.21 21.11
N VAL A 142 2.10 -7.27 21.90
CA VAL A 142 2.67 -7.29 23.24
C VAL A 142 3.63 -8.47 23.33
N SER A 143 4.81 -8.23 23.90
CA SER A 143 5.79 -9.27 24.16
C SER A 143 6.41 -9.16 25.54
N LYS A 144 7.02 -10.24 25.99
CA LYS A 144 7.87 -10.25 27.17
C LYS A 144 9.01 -11.24 26.99
N THR A 145 10.21 -10.74 27.20
CA THR A 145 11.42 -11.56 27.31
C THR A 145 11.62 -12.05 28.75
N LEU A 146 11.87 -13.34 28.89
CA LEU A 146 12.10 -14.07 30.14
C LEU A 146 13.43 -14.81 30.03
N ASP A 147 14.24 -14.77 31.09
CA ASP A 147 15.38 -15.69 31.25
C ASP A 147 14.86 -17.00 31.84
N TRP A 148 14.95 -18.07 31.07
CA TRP A 148 14.55 -19.41 31.50
C TRP A 148 15.68 -20.41 31.28
N PHE A 149 16.24 -20.91 32.38
CA PHE A 149 17.30 -21.93 32.37
C PHE A 149 18.54 -21.55 31.54
N GLY A 150 18.92 -20.27 31.52
CA GLY A 150 20.06 -19.79 30.74
C GLY A 150 19.76 -19.59 29.26
N SER A 151 18.47 -19.55 28.89
CA SER A 151 18.01 -19.19 27.55
C SER A 151 17.14 -17.93 27.62
N GLU A 152 17.24 -17.09 26.60
CA GLU A 152 16.37 -15.93 26.44
C GLU A 152 15.12 -16.36 25.68
N THR A 153 13.97 -16.41 26.36
CA THR A 153 12.68 -16.77 25.79
C THR A 153 11.78 -15.56 25.70
N MET A 154 11.46 -15.12 24.49
CA MET A 154 10.43 -14.12 24.23
C MET A 154 9.09 -14.80 23.95
N VAL A 155 8.07 -14.48 24.74
CA VAL A 155 6.68 -14.80 24.43
C VAL A 155 5.99 -13.56 23.87
N TYR A 156 5.16 -13.72 22.85
CA TYR A 156 4.47 -12.61 22.21
C TYR A 156 3.08 -12.97 21.74
N ALA A 157 2.20 -11.97 21.75
CA ALA A 157 0.86 -12.05 21.19
C ALA A 157 0.53 -10.73 20.49
N GLY A 158 -0.38 -10.77 19.53
CA GLY A 158 -0.81 -9.57 18.83
C GLY A 158 -2.14 -9.73 18.11
N ILE A 159 -2.68 -8.60 17.69
CA ILE A 159 -3.89 -8.49 16.89
C ILE A 159 -3.54 -7.59 15.72
N ASN A 160 -3.58 -8.15 14.52
CA ASN A 160 -3.54 -7.38 13.28
C ASN A 160 -4.96 -6.94 12.95
N ASN A 161 -5.08 -5.76 12.36
CA ASN A 161 -6.34 -5.15 11.99
C ASN A 161 -7.31 -5.14 13.19
N LEU A 162 -6.85 -4.51 14.28
CA LEU A 162 -7.51 -4.45 15.59
C LEU A 162 -8.98 -4.00 15.52
N PHE A 163 -9.33 -3.18 14.53
CA PHE A 163 -10.68 -2.66 14.34
C PHE A 163 -11.52 -3.43 13.32
N ASP A 164 -10.99 -4.50 12.71
CA ASP A 164 -11.66 -5.29 11.67
C ASP A 164 -12.10 -4.44 10.48
N GLU A 165 -11.18 -3.60 10.01
CA GLU A 165 -11.35 -2.79 8.81
C GLU A 165 -11.40 -3.71 7.58
N GLU A 166 -12.50 -3.64 6.84
CA GLU A 166 -12.69 -4.43 5.63
C GLU A 166 -11.95 -3.80 4.45
N PRO A 167 -11.40 -4.61 3.52
CA PRO A 167 -10.85 -4.07 2.28
C PRO A 167 -11.97 -3.41 1.46
N PRO A 168 -11.70 -2.27 0.81
CA PRO A 168 -12.69 -1.60 -0.04
C PRO A 168 -13.17 -2.49 -1.18
N ILE A 169 -14.49 -2.52 -1.42
CA ILE A 169 -15.11 -3.33 -2.48
C ILE A 169 -14.52 -2.98 -3.86
N ALA A 170 -14.34 -1.69 -4.14
CA ALA A 170 -13.74 -1.21 -5.39
C ALA A 170 -12.35 -1.82 -5.64
N ALA A 171 -11.56 -2.06 -4.58
CA ALA A 171 -10.26 -2.71 -4.70
C ALA A 171 -10.38 -4.22 -4.96
N LEU A 172 -11.38 -4.89 -4.38
CA LEU A 172 -11.63 -6.33 -4.58
C LEU A 172 -12.13 -6.67 -5.99
N GLU A 173 -12.94 -5.80 -6.59
CA GLU A 173 -13.49 -6.04 -7.93
C GLU A 173 -12.43 -5.85 -9.04
N LEU A 174 -11.37 -5.09 -8.77
CA LEU A 174 -10.25 -4.86 -9.69
C LEU A 174 -9.08 -5.85 -9.52
N THR A 175 -9.33 -7.00 -8.88
CA THR A 175 -8.35 -8.07 -8.59
C THR A 175 -7.54 -8.59 -9.78
N ALA A 176 -7.94 -8.30 -11.02
CA ALA A 176 -7.16 -8.62 -12.21
C ALA A 176 -5.80 -7.89 -12.31
N ARG A 177 -5.54 -6.87 -11.47
CA ARG A 177 -4.32 -6.02 -11.54
C ARG A 177 -3.33 -6.17 -10.38
N ASN A 178 -3.54 -7.06 -9.40
CA ASN A 178 -2.75 -7.16 -8.15
C ASN A 178 -2.71 -5.89 -7.28
N GLU A 179 -3.40 -4.81 -7.67
CA GLU A 179 -3.37 -3.51 -6.98
C GLU A 179 -4.17 -3.53 -5.67
N ALA A 180 -5.05 -4.52 -5.48
CA ALA A 180 -5.76 -4.82 -4.23
C ALA A 180 -4.83 -5.29 -3.10
N ALA A 181 -3.60 -5.74 -3.43
CA ALA A 181 -2.64 -6.25 -2.45
C ALA A 181 -2.18 -5.21 -1.41
N ASN A 182 -2.48 -3.93 -1.64
CA ASN A 182 -2.19 -2.85 -0.70
C ASN A 182 -3.16 -2.81 0.49
N PHE A 183 -4.28 -3.54 0.42
CA PHE A 183 -5.28 -3.63 1.47
C PHE A 183 -5.22 -5.00 2.16
N ASP A 184 -5.55 -5.04 3.45
CA ASP A 184 -5.68 -6.30 4.20
C ASP A 184 -6.85 -7.13 3.64
N GLN A 185 -6.53 -8.34 3.18
CA GLN A 185 -7.50 -9.27 2.59
C GLN A 185 -8.07 -10.27 3.59
N TYR A 186 -7.52 -10.33 4.80
CA TYR A 186 -7.80 -11.37 5.79
C TYR A 186 -8.68 -10.91 6.94
N GLY A 187 -8.79 -9.58 7.15
CA GLY A 187 -9.49 -9.00 8.28
C GLY A 187 -8.74 -9.22 9.60
N ARG A 188 -9.44 -9.00 10.72
CA ARG A 188 -8.82 -9.14 12.04
C ARG A 188 -8.26 -10.53 12.28
N ASN A 189 -6.97 -10.60 12.62
CA ASN A 189 -6.30 -11.86 12.92
C ASN A 189 -5.40 -11.78 14.15
N TYR A 190 -5.24 -12.92 14.81
CA TYR A 190 -4.57 -13.03 16.10
C TYR A 190 -3.26 -13.79 15.94
N VAL A 191 -2.20 -13.29 16.57
CA VAL A 191 -0.88 -13.90 16.57
C VAL A 191 -0.53 -14.30 18.00
N LEU A 192 0.03 -15.50 18.17
CA LEU A 192 0.60 -15.97 19.42
C LEU A 192 1.84 -16.80 19.10
N GLY A 193 2.93 -16.58 19.83
CA GLY A 193 4.15 -17.34 19.61
C GLY A 193 5.20 -17.16 20.69
N ALA A 194 6.29 -17.91 20.53
CA ALA A 194 7.48 -17.81 21.35
C ALA A 194 8.73 -17.91 20.47
N ARG A 195 9.79 -17.21 20.88
CA ARG A 195 11.13 -17.29 20.31
C ARG A 195 12.11 -17.62 21.43
N VAL A 196 12.95 -18.62 21.22
CA VAL A 196 13.98 -19.05 22.18
C VAL A 196 15.35 -18.85 21.56
N GLN A 197 16.26 -18.21 22.29
CA GLN A 197 17.66 -18.01 21.91
C GLN A 197 18.58 -18.69 22.94
N PHE A 198 19.52 -19.51 22.46
CA PHE A 198 20.49 -20.29 23.23
C PHE A 198 21.90 -19.69 23.13
#